data_AF-A0A0S2SD51-F1
#
_entry.id   AF-A0A0S2SD51-F1
#
_cell.length_a   1.000
_cell.length_b   1.000
_cell.length_c   1.000
_cell.angle_alpha   90.00
_cell.angle_beta   90.00
_cell.angle_gamma   90.00
#
_symmetry.space_group_name_H-M   'P 1'
#
loop_
_entity.id
_entity.type
_entity.pdbx_description
1 polymer ?
#
loop_
_entity_poly.entity_id
_entity_poly.type
_entity_poly.pdbx_seq_one_letter_code
_entity_poly.pdbx_strand_id
1 'polypeptide(L)'
;MALQPSDPLLPLKASARLRIDPVYHRLGLAGSEPAIRLRAPLVRALERVVDGLPQGLGLTLLDGFRSRTTSLAIFERIRDEIAVANPAWSGEEIERETRRFCVHPSDPGHYPVPPHLSGGAIDLLVHCVESGEPLDFGAPFDDLTELAGTDRFEHPVPGMAESRRLNIRDNRRLLFWSMAGEGFTNYPGEWWHFDMGDCLWATFRGGEYRYPAVE
;
A
#
# COMPACT_ATOMS: atom_id res chain seq x y z
N MET A 1 11.77 -11.40 14.20
CA MET A 1 10.77 -12.48 13.99
C MET A 1 11.21 -13.28 12.77
N ALA A 2 11.28 -14.61 12.86
CA ALA A 2 11.65 -15.45 11.71
C ALA A 2 10.43 -15.63 10.81
N LEU A 3 10.54 -15.25 9.54
CA LEU A 3 9.50 -15.42 8.53
C LEU A 3 9.69 -16.78 7.84
N GLN A 4 8.61 -17.51 7.62
CA GLN A 4 8.60 -18.85 7.03
C GLN A 4 7.71 -18.86 5.78
N PRO A 5 8.12 -19.54 4.69
CA PRO A 5 7.27 -19.67 3.49
C PRO A 5 5.87 -20.24 3.77
N SER A 6 5.75 -21.04 4.84
CA SER A 6 4.50 -21.67 5.29
C SER A 6 3.65 -20.80 6.22
N ASP A 7 4.04 -19.56 6.49
CA ASP A 7 3.25 -18.68 7.36
C ASP A 7 1.82 -18.51 6.80
N PRO A 8 0.79 -18.77 7.62
CA PRO A 8 -0.58 -18.79 7.12
C PRO A 8 -1.05 -17.39 6.78
N LEU A 9 -1.90 -17.30 5.77
CA LEU A 9 -2.62 -16.08 5.42
C LEU A 9 -3.84 -15.94 6.33
N LEU A 10 -3.92 -14.86 7.12
CA LEU A 10 -4.95 -14.63 8.12
C LEU A 10 -5.74 -13.36 7.78
N PRO A 11 -7.07 -13.35 7.99
CA PRO A 11 -7.84 -12.12 7.94
C PRO A 11 -7.50 -11.22 9.13
N LEU A 12 -7.33 -9.93 8.85
CA LEU A 12 -7.21 -8.90 9.87
C LEU A 12 -8.56 -8.65 10.54
N LYS A 13 -8.52 -8.32 11.82
CA LYS A 13 -9.71 -8.02 12.63
C LYS A 13 -9.63 -6.59 13.09
N ALA A 14 -10.75 -5.86 12.92
CA ALA A 14 -10.87 -4.51 13.45
C ALA A 14 -10.70 -4.50 14.98
N SER A 15 -10.14 -3.41 15.49
CA SER A 15 -10.00 -3.12 16.91
C SER A 15 -10.27 -1.63 17.16
N ALA A 16 -10.17 -1.17 18.42
CA ALA A 16 -10.41 0.24 18.76
C ALA A 16 -9.50 1.23 18.00
N ARG A 17 -8.31 0.79 17.58
CA ARG A 17 -7.31 1.62 16.88
C ARG A 17 -6.88 1.01 15.53
N LEU A 18 -7.62 0.02 15.04
CA LEU A 18 -7.36 -0.65 13.77
C LEU A 18 -8.67 -0.77 13.00
N ARG A 19 -8.79 -0.03 11.90
CA ARG A 19 -9.93 -0.03 10.99
C ARG A 19 -9.62 -0.87 9.76
N ILE A 20 -10.61 -1.64 9.31
CA ILE A 20 -10.56 -2.41 8.07
C ILE A 20 -11.42 -1.70 7.04
N ASP A 21 -10.82 -1.26 5.95
CA ASP A 21 -11.47 -0.49 4.90
C ASP A 21 -11.05 -1.01 3.51
N PRO A 22 -11.51 -2.21 3.09
CA PRO A 22 -11.06 -2.88 1.86
C PRO A 22 -11.50 -2.10 0.62
N VAL A 23 -10.63 -1.24 0.09
CA VAL A 23 -10.97 -0.21 -0.92
C VAL A 23 -11.53 -0.86 -2.18
N TYR A 24 -10.82 -1.85 -2.70
CA TYR A 24 -11.21 -2.50 -3.96
C TYR A 24 -12.50 -3.31 -3.85
N HIS A 25 -12.82 -3.83 -2.66
CA HIS A 25 -14.12 -4.46 -2.41
C HIS A 25 -15.26 -3.45 -2.37
N ARG A 26 -15.07 -2.28 -1.72
CA ARG A 26 -16.08 -1.21 -1.75
C ARG A 26 -16.33 -0.68 -3.15
N LEU A 27 -15.30 -0.67 -4.00
CA LEU A 27 -15.39 -0.31 -5.41
C LEU A 27 -16.00 -1.43 -6.28
N GLY A 28 -16.28 -2.62 -5.73
CA GLY A 28 -16.89 -3.73 -6.46
C GLY A 28 -15.97 -4.40 -7.47
N LEU A 29 -14.64 -4.28 -7.30
CA LEU A 29 -13.69 -4.85 -8.25
C LEU A 29 -13.71 -6.38 -8.21
N ALA A 30 -13.55 -7.01 -9.38
CA ALA A 30 -13.60 -8.46 -9.52
C ALA A 30 -12.55 -9.16 -8.64
N GLY A 31 -12.96 -10.27 -8.00
CA GLY A 31 -12.10 -11.08 -7.13
C GLY A 31 -11.70 -10.43 -5.80
N SER A 32 -12.09 -9.17 -5.54
CA SER A 32 -11.81 -8.51 -4.27
C SER A 32 -12.70 -9.02 -3.13
N GLU A 33 -12.17 -9.05 -1.91
CA GLU A 33 -12.83 -9.62 -0.75
C GLU A 33 -13.10 -8.56 0.33
N PRO A 34 -14.15 -8.72 1.15
CA PRO A 34 -14.43 -7.82 2.26
C PRO A 34 -13.42 -7.93 3.42
N ALA A 35 -12.56 -8.94 3.40
CA ALA A 35 -11.53 -9.15 4.40
C ALA A 35 -10.15 -8.79 3.82
N ILE A 36 -9.39 -7.97 4.53
CA ILE A 36 -7.97 -7.76 4.24
C ILE A 36 -7.19 -8.89 4.91
N ARG A 37 -6.41 -9.62 4.13
CA ARG A 37 -5.64 -10.78 4.62
C ARG A 37 -4.14 -10.54 4.47
N LEU A 38 -3.36 -10.96 5.46
CA LEU A 38 -1.90 -10.88 5.47
C LEU A 38 -1.28 -12.15 6.06
N ARG A 39 0.01 -12.38 5.79
CA ARG A 39 0.75 -13.45 6.47
C ARG A 39 0.77 -13.20 7.98
N ALA A 40 0.59 -14.24 8.79
CA ALA A 40 0.43 -14.12 10.24
C ALA A 40 1.51 -13.30 10.97
N PRO A 41 2.81 -13.35 10.58
CA PRO A 41 3.82 -12.45 11.15
C PRO A 41 3.50 -10.97 10.95
N LEU A 42 2.99 -10.58 9.78
CA LEU A 42 2.66 -9.19 9.47
C LEU A 42 1.50 -8.68 10.30
N VAL A 43 0.48 -9.53 10.53
CA VAL A 43 -0.63 -9.21 11.44
C VAL A 43 -0.10 -8.86 12.83
N ARG A 44 0.78 -9.70 13.40
CA ARG A 44 1.41 -9.42 14.70
C ARG A 44 2.30 -8.18 14.69
N ALA A 45 2.96 -7.90 13.57
CA ALA A 45 3.77 -6.70 13.42
C ALA A 45 2.90 -5.44 13.41
N LEU A 46 1.79 -5.44 12.66
CA LEU A 46 0.81 -4.34 12.65
C LEU A 46 0.20 -4.09 14.03
N GLU A 47 -0.10 -5.14 14.81
CA GLU A 47 -0.56 -4.97 16.20
C GLU A 47 0.47 -4.18 17.03
N ARG A 48 1.77 -4.50 16.90
CA ARG A 48 2.84 -3.74 17.58
C ARG A 48 3.01 -2.32 17.05
N VAL A 49 2.82 -2.10 15.73
CA VAL A 49 2.77 -0.75 15.16
C VAL A 49 1.66 0.06 15.84
N VAL A 50 0.45 -0.49 15.94
CA VAL A 50 -0.70 0.17 16.58
C VAL A 50 -0.42 0.46 18.06
N ASP A 51 0.19 -0.48 18.78
CA ASP A 51 0.57 -0.28 20.19
C ASP A 51 1.59 0.84 20.36
N GLY A 52 2.52 0.98 19.41
CA GLY A 52 3.56 2.01 19.41
C GLY A 52 3.11 3.40 18.92
N LEU A 53 1.94 3.51 18.26
CA LEU A 53 1.44 4.79 17.77
C LEU A 53 1.04 5.72 18.93
N PRO A 54 1.19 7.06 18.77
CA PRO A 54 0.70 8.04 19.74
C PRO A 54 -0.77 7.83 20.11
N GLN A 55 -1.10 8.13 21.37
CA GLN A 55 -2.47 8.05 21.85
C GLN A 55 -3.41 8.91 20.98
N GLY A 56 -4.59 8.36 20.67
CA GLY A 56 -5.57 9.01 19.80
C GLY A 56 -5.37 8.75 18.30
N LEU A 57 -4.30 8.07 17.90
CA LEU A 57 -4.08 7.64 16.51
C LEU A 57 -4.29 6.14 16.33
N GLY A 58 -4.70 5.73 15.14
CA GLY A 58 -4.87 4.34 14.74
C GLY A 58 -4.47 4.11 13.28
N LEU A 59 -4.61 2.87 12.81
CA LEU A 59 -4.35 2.49 11.42
C LEU A 59 -5.64 2.12 10.69
N THR A 60 -5.80 2.63 9.48
CA THR A 60 -6.81 2.16 8.53
C THR A 60 -6.11 1.33 7.48
N LEU A 61 -6.48 0.06 7.40
CA LEU A 61 -5.96 -0.88 6.42
C LEU A 61 -6.84 -0.82 5.18
N LEU A 62 -6.22 -0.54 4.04
CA LEU A 62 -6.88 -0.24 2.78
C LEU A 62 -6.90 -1.47 1.86
N ASP A 63 -5.77 -2.18 1.83
CA ASP A 63 -5.62 -3.39 1.04
C ASP A 63 -4.47 -4.29 1.51
N GLY A 64 -4.49 -5.57 1.13
CA GLY A 64 -3.51 -6.57 1.56
C GLY A 64 -3.32 -7.63 0.49
N PHE A 65 -3.56 -8.91 0.80
CA PHE A 65 -3.53 -9.95 -0.23
C PHE A 65 -4.47 -9.62 -1.41
N ARG A 66 -3.92 -9.63 -2.63
CA ARG A 66 -4.66 -9.49 -3.90
C ARG A 66 -4.57 -10.80 -4.69
N SER A 67 -5.71 -11.30 -5.17
CA SER A 67 -5.72 -12.34 -6.20
C SER A 67 -5.27 -11.78 -7.55
N ARG A 68 -4.83 -12.63 -8.49
CA ARG A 68 -4.55 -12.18 -9.87
C ARG A 68 -5.75 -11.51 -10.53
N THR A 69 -6.97 -11.98 -10.21
CA THR A 69 -8.22 -11.37 -10.69
C THR A 69 -8.37 -9.94 -10.18
N THR A 70 -8.11 -9.70 -8.90
CA THR A 70 -8.15 -8.35 -8.31
C THR A 70 -7.08 -7.45 -8.90
N SER A 71 -5.85 -7.96 -9.05
CA SER A 71 -4.76 -7.20 -9.69
C SER A 71 -5.10 -6.81 -11.12
N LEU A 72 -5.75 -7.70 -11.90
CA LEU A 72 -6.19 -7.37 -13.25
C LEU A 72 -7.28 -6.28 -13.24
N ALA A 73 -8.28 -6.41 -12.37
CA ALA A 73 -9.35 -5.43 -12.25
C ALA A 73 -8.84 -4.04 -11.85
N ILE A 74 -7.82 -3.98 -10.97
CA ILE A 74 -7.16 -2.71 -10.60
C ILE A 74 -6.42 -2.13 -11.80
N PHE A 75 -5.65 -2.95 -12.53
CA PHE A 75 -4.93 -2.50 -13.72
C PHE A 75 -5.88 -1.92 -14.77
N GLU A 76 -6.98 -2.62 -15.05
CA GLU A 76 -7.99 -2.18 -16.02
C GLU A 76 -8.67 -0.88 -15.57
N ARG A 77 -8.99 -0.73 -14.28
CA ARG A 77 -9.54 0.52 -13.74
C ARG A 77 -8.58 1.69 -13.95
N ILE A 78 -7.30 1.54 -13.58
CA ILE A 78 -6.29 2.59 -13.75
C ILE A 78 -6.10 2.93 -15.23
N ARG A 79 -6.08 1.92 -16.10
CA ARG A 79 -6.02 2.10 -17.55
C ARG A 79 -7.19 2.94 -18.06
N ASP A 80 -8.40 2.65 -17.61
CA ASP A 80 -9.61 3.37 -18.02
C ASP A 80 -9.62 4.81 -17.48
N GLU A 81 -9.13 5.06 -16.25
CA GLU A 81 -8.95 6.40 -15.70
C GLU A 81 -7.96 7.24 -16.52
N ILE A 82 -6.81 6.64 -16.90
CA ILE A 82 -5.82 7.28 -17.77
C ILE A 82 -6.41 7.56 -19.16
N ALA A 83 -7.19 6.63 -19.72
CA ALA A 83 -7.84 6.80 -21.02
C ALA A 83 -8.84 7.96 -21.00
N VAL A 84 -9.64 8.09 -19.93
CA VAL A 84 -10.60 9.20 -19.75
C VAL A 84 -9.87 10.54 -19.61
N ALA A 85 -8.76 10.58 -18.87
CA ALA A 85 -7.96 11.79 -18.70
C ALA A 85 -7.21 12.19 -19.99
N ASN A 86 -6.92 11.23 -20.88
CA ASN A 86 -6.12 11.43 -22.09
C ASN A 86 -6.82 10.87 -23.35
N PRO A 87 -7.96 11.46 -23.78
CA PRO A 87 -8.80 10.90 -24.84
C PRO A 87 -8.15 10.89 -26.23
N ALA A 88 -7.03 11.60 -26.41
CA ALA A 88 -6.27 11.63 -27.66
C ALA A 88 -5.15 10.58 -27.73
N TRP A 89 -4.85 9.90 -26.62
CA TRP A 89 -3.81 8.88 -26.59
C TRP A 89 -4.29 7.58 -27.24
N SER A 90 -3.37 6.92 -27.93
CA SER A 90 -3.54 5.56 -28.42
C SER A 90 -3.58 4.55 -27.28
N GLY A 91 -4.10 3.34 -27.55
CA GLY A 91 -4.12 2.26 -26.57
C GLY A 91 -2.72 1.89 -26.04
N GLU A 92 -1.70 1.97 -26.88
CA GLU A 92 -0.31 1.70 -26.48
C GLU A 92 0.25 2.78 -25.54
N GLU A 93 -0.10 4.05 -25.77
CA GLU A 93 0.27 5.15 -24.88
C GLU A 93 -0.40 5.02 -23.51
N ILE A 94 -1.69 4.69 -23.49
CA ILE A 94 -2.45 4.45 -22.25
C ILE A 94 -1.87 3.26 -21.50
N GLU A 95 -1.61 2.15 -22.18
CA GLU A 95 -1.04 0.94 -21.57
C GLU A 95 0.35 1.22 -20.98
N ARG A 96 1.21 1.90 -21.73
CA ARG A 96 2.55 2.28 -21.26
C ARG A 96 2.49 3.17 -20.03
N GLU A 97 1.58 4.13 -19.99
CA GLU A 97 1.41 5.00 -18.82
C GLU A 97 0.85 4.23 -17.62
N THR A 98 -0.13 3.36 -17.83
CA THR A 98 -0.71 2.50 -16.77
C THR A 98 0.37 1.68 -16.08
N ARG A 99 1.29 1.12 -16.86
CA ARG A 99 2.42 0.30 -16.38
C ARG A 99 3.45 1.07 -15.53
N ARG A 100 3.39 2.41 -15.50
CA ARG A 100 4.22 3.22 -14.59
C ARG A 100 3.69 3.21 -13.16
N PHE A 101 2.39 2.95 -12.98
CA PHE A 101 1.72 3.00 -11.69
C PHE A 101 1.30 1.62 -11.19
N CYS A 102 0.99 0.68 -12.08
CA CYS A 102 0.57 -0.66 -11.69
C CYS A 102 1.14 -1.72 -12.62
N VAL A 103 1.61 -2.82 -12.04
CA VAL A 103 2.13 -3.96 -12.80
C VAL A 103 0.96 -4.80 -13.30
N HIS A 104 0.96 -5.09 -14.60
CA HIS A 104 -0.01 -6.03 -15.16
C HIS A 104 0.24 -7.44 -14.59
N PRO A 105 -0.79 -8.16 -14.09
CA PRO A 105 -0.59 -9.44 -13.41
C PRO A 105 0.01 -10.54 -14.30
N SER A 106 -0.04 -10.38 -15.61
CA SER A 106 0.57 -11.29 -16.58
C SER A 106 1.97 -10.89 -17.06
N ASP A 107 2.56 -9.80 -16.55
CA ASP A 107 3.92 -9.39 -16.95
C ASP A 107 4.97 -10.38 -16.46
N PRO A 108 5.60 -11.15 -17.36
CA PRO A 108 6.66 -12.05 -16.95
C PRO A 108 7.90 -11.23 -16.58
N GLY A 109 8.36 -11.36 -15.34
CA GLY A 109 9.69 -10.90 -14.93
C GLY A 109 9.77 -9.54 -14.24
N HIS A 110 8.65 -8.84 -14.03
CA HIS A 110 8.68 -7.61 -13.22
C HIS A 110 8.97 -7.93 -11.74
N TYR A 111 8.31 -8.95 -11.22
CA TYR A 111 8.58 -9.53 -9.90
C TYR A 111 8.62 -11.05 -10.00
N PRO A 112 9.47 -11.75 -9.22
CA PRO A 112 9.37 -13.20 -9.10
C PRO A 112 7.99 -13.63 -8.59
N VAL A 113 7.44 -12.86 -7.63
CA VAL A 113 6.09 -12.97 -7.10
C VAL A 113 5.59 -11.54 -6.84
N PRO A 114 4.46 -11.08 -7.41
CA PRO A 114 3.90 -9.78 -7.08
C PRO A 114 3.69 -9.61 -5.56
N PRO A 115 4.07 -8.47 -4.95
CA PRO A 115 4.09 -8.32 -3.49
C PRO A 115 2.75 -8.65 -2.80
N HIS A 116 1.65 -8.05 -3.24
CA HIS A 116 0.31 -8.33 -2.70
C HIS A 116 -0.12 -9.78 -2.93
N LEU A 117 0.26 -10.42 -4.03
CA LEU A 117 -0.07 -11.83 -4.32
C LEU A 117 0.59 -12.79 -3.32
N SER A 118 1.73 -12.39 -2.73
CA SER A 118 2.41 -13.18 -1.71
C SER A 118 1.73 -13.12 -0.33
N GLY A 119 0.87 -12.11 -0.10
CA GLY A 119 0.34 -11.74 1.21
C GLY A 119 1.36 -11.02 2.12
N GLY A 120 2.50 -10.59 1.55
CA GLY A 120 3.58 -9.85 2.20
C GLY A 120 3.44 -8.33 2.15
N ALA A 121 2.52 -7.80 1.33
CA ALA A 121 2.29 -6.36 1.19
C ALA A 121 1.00 -5.90 1.88
N ILE A 122 1.00 -4.66 2.37
CA ILE A 122 -0.13 -3.98 3.00
C ILE A 122 -0.15 -2.51 2.59
N ASP A 123 -1.34 -2.03 2.25
CA ASP A 123 -1.62 -0.60 2.06
C ASP A 123 -2.42 -0.06 3.23
N LEU A 124 -1.95 1.05 3.79
CA LEU A 124 -2.55 1.60 4.99
C LEU A 124 -2.28 3.10 5.17
N LEU A 125 -3.05 3.70 6.08
CA LEU A 125 -2.85 5.07 6.52
C LEU A 125 -3.05 5.20 8.02
N VAL A 126 -2.55 6.30 8.60
CA VAL A 126 -2.84 6.68 9.99
C VAL A 126 -4.10 7.53 10.02
N HIS A 127 -4.98 7.28 10.98
CA HIS A 127 -6.18 8.07 11.21
C HIS A 127 -6.26 8.57 12.66
N CYS A 128 -7.05 9.62 12.88
CA CYS A 128 -7.50 10.02 14.21
C CYS A 128 -8.60 9.06 14.69
N VAL A 129 -8.48 8.54 15.92
CA VAL A 129 -9.44 7.58 16.48
C VAL A 129 -10.78 8.25 16.81
N GLU A 130 -10.76 9.50 17.29
CA GLU A 130 -11.97 10.22 17.69
C GLU A 130 -12.83 10.61 16.49
N SER A 131 -12.23 11.21 15.47
CA SER A 131 -12.97 11.62 14.26
C SER A 131 -13.14 10.50 13.24
N GLY A 132 -12.27 9.48 13.28
CA GLY A 132 -12.20 8.44 12.25
C GLY A 132 -11.55 8.90 10.93
N GLU A 133 -11.12 10.17 10.86
CA GLU A 133 -10.57 10.78 9.66
C GLU A 133 -9.08 10.45 9.46
N PRO A 134 -8.63 10.18 8.23
CA PRO A 134 -7.21 10.09 7.89
C PRO A 134 -6.44 11.35 8.29
N LEU A 135 -5.17 11.19 8.65
CA LEU A 135 -4.24 12.32 8.68
C LEU A 135 -4.04 12.89 7.26
N ASP A 136 -3.61 14.14 7.14
CA ASP A 136 -3.29 14.74 5.83
C ASP A 136 -1.96 14.16 5.32
N PHE A 137 -2.04 13.31 4.30
CA PHE A 137 -0.88 12.73 3.61
C PHE A 137 -0.54 13.47 2.31
N GLY A 138 -1.24 14.56 1.96
CA GLY A 138 -0.94 15.41 0.81
C GLY A 138 -1.31 14.84 -0.56
N ALA A 139 -1.53 13.53 -0.66
CA ALA A 139 -2.04 12.81 -1.81
C ALA A 139 -2.99 11.71 -1.33
N PRO A 140 -4.11 11.43 -2.03
CA PRO A 140 -4.97 10.30 -1.72
C PRO A 140 -4.24 8.96 -1.91
N PHE A 141 -4.85 7.89 -1.40
CA PHE A 141 -4.49 6.51 -1.79
C PHE A 141 -4.74 6.32 -3.30
N ASP A 142 -3.91 5.50 -3.96
CA ASP A 142 -3.90 5.30 -5.42
C ASP A 142 -3.67 6.58 -6.25
N ASP A 143 -3.04 7.61 -5.68
CA ASP A 143 -2.65 8.80 -6.44
C ASP A 143 -1.63 8.43 -7.53
N LEU A 144 -1.98 8.70 -8.80
CA LEU A 144 -1.17 8.38 -9.98
C LEU A 144 -0.22 9.52 -10.37
N THR A 145 0.31 10.25 -9.38
CA THR A 145 1.24 11.36 -9.61
C THR A 145 2.48 11.24 -8.73
N GLU A 146 3.49 12.07 -9.00
CA GLU A 146 4.69 12.15 -8.16
C GLU A 146 4.39 12.60 -6.71
N LEU A 147 3.17 13.08 -6.43
CA LEU A 147 2.74 13.36 -5.06
C LEU A 147 2.62 12.11 -4.20
N ALA A 148 2.45 10.93 -4.80
CA ALA A 148 2.43 9.66 -4.10
C ALA A 148 3.78 9.28 -3.46
N GLY A 149 4.90 9.76 -4.03
CA GLY A 149 6.25 9.38 -3.60
C GLY A 149 6.51 9.68 -2.13
N THR A 150 7.01 8.70 -1.37
CA THR A 150 7.09 8.74 0.09
C THR A 150 7.81 9.98 0.64
N ASP A 151 8.92 10.36 0.02
CA ASP A 151 9.75 11.50 0.41
C ASP A 151 9.38 12.82 -0.30
N ARG A 152 8.32 12.84 -1.12
CA ARG A 152 7.97 14.00 -1.96
C ARG A 152 7.83 15.30 -1.17
N PHE A 153 7.31 15.20 0.06
CA PHE A 153 7.06 16.34 0.95
C PHE A 153 8.25 16.68 1.85
N GLU A 154 9.38 16.00 1.73
CA GLU A 154 10.66 16.44 2.30
C GLU A 154 11.14 17.75 1.65
N HIS A 155 10.79 17.92 0.38
CA HIS A 155 11.11 19.09 -0.44
C HIS A 155 9.92 20.03 -0.62
N PRO A 156 10.15 21.34 -0.86
CA PRO A 156 9.10 22.29 -1.19
C PRO A 156 8.18 21.82 -2.32
N VAL A 157 6.89 22.17 -2.21
CA VAL A 157 5.88 21.90 -3.24
C VAL A 157 5.34 23.25 -3.73
N PRO A 158 5.49 23.58 -5.03
CA PRO A 158 4.97 24.83 -5.57
C PRO A 158 3.48 25.01 -5.28
N GLY A 159 3.09 26.21 -4.84
CA GLY A 159 1.69 26.53 -4.52
C GLY A 159 1.18 25.99 -3.19
N MET A 160 2.00 25.28 -2.41
CA MET A 160 1.62 24.78 -1.08
C MET A 160 2.19 25.65 0.03
N ALA A 161 1.36 25.96 1.04
CA ALA A 161 1.82 26.62 2.26
C ALA A 161 2.82 25.71 3.01
N GLU A 162 3.94 26.28 3.42
CA GLU A 162 5.03 25.56 4.08
C GLU A 162 4.57 24.82 5.35
N SER A 163 3.68 25.43 6.13
CA SER A 163 3.11 24.81 7.33
C SER A 163 2.32 23.53 7.01
N ARG A 164 1.51 23.53 5.94
CA ARG A 164 0.78 22.35 5.49
C ARG A 164 1.74 21.26 4.99
N ARG A 165 2.75 21.64 4.20
CA ARG A 165 3.77 20.72 3.70
C ARG A 165 4.51 20.01 4.84
N LEU A 166 4.94 20.76 5.85
CA LEU A 166 5.63 20.22 7.02
C LEU A 166 4.73 19.25 7.81
N ASN A 167 3.44 19.57 7.96
CA ASN A 167 2.48 18.65 8.57
C ASN A 167 2.35 17.32 7.79
N ILE A 168 2.24 17.39 6.45
CA ILE A 168 2.19 16.20 5.59
C ILE A 168 3.47 15.37 5.71
N ARG A 169 4.64 16.03 5.66
CA ARG A 169 5.94 15.38 5.85
C ARG A 169 5.98 14.63 7.18
N ASP A 170 5.56 15.27 8.26
CA ASP A 170 5.61 14.68 9.59
C ASP A 170 4.63 13.51 9.74
N ASN A 171 3.44 13.58 9.11
CA ASN A 171 2.50 12.46 9.03
C ASN A 171 3.06 11.26 8.24
N ARG A 172 3.70 11.51 7.09
CA ARG A 172 4.37 10.45 6.29
C ARG A 172 5.54 9.83 7.05
N ARG A 173 6.35 10.65 7.72
CA ARG A 173 7.44 10.17 8.60
C ARG A 173 6.91 9.32 9.75
N LEU A 174 5.81 9.74 10.40
CA LEU A 174 5.18 8.96 11.46
C LEU A 174 4.80 7.55 10.95
N LEU A 175 4.09 7.46 9.83
CA LEU A 175 3.72 6.18 9.24
C LEU A 175 4.96 5.36 8.87
N PHE A 176 5.89 5.96 8.12
CA PHE A 176 7.11 5.30 7.66
C PHE A 176 7.91 4.71 8.81
N TRP A 177 8.22 5.51 9.84
CA TRP A 177 9.06 5.06 10.95
C TRP A 177 8.34 4.08 11.89
N SER A 178 7.02 4.22 12.05
CA SER A 178 6.25 3.25 12.85
C SER A 178 6.25 1.88 12.19
N MET A 179 6.06 1.82 10.87
CA MET A 179 6.12 0.58 10.09
C MET A 179 7.54 0.01 10.03
N ALA A 180 8.54 0.84 9.73
CA ALA A 180 9.94 0.42 9.65
C ALA A 180 10.47 -0.13 10.97
N GLY A 181 10.05 0.44 12.11
CA GLY A 181 10.38 -0.03 13.45
C GLY A 181 9.97 -1.49 13.71
N GLU A 182 8.93 -1.96 13.02
CA GLU A 182 8.44 -3.34 13.12
C GLU A 182 8.92 -4.25 11.97
N GLY A 183 9.86 -3.76 11.16
CA GLY A 183 10.57 -4.53 10.14
C GLY A 183 9.92 -4.54 8.76
N PHE A 184 8.93 -3.68 8.53
CA PHE A 184 8.43 -3.40 7.18
C PHE A 184 9.43 -2.55 6.40
N THR A 185 9.39 -2.65 5.07
CA THR A 185 10.02 -1.70 4.14
C THR A 185 8.93 -0.96 3.39
N ASN A 186 9.19 0.27 2.94
CA ASN A 186 8.26 1.04 2.13
C ASN A 186 8.68 1.01 0.66
N TYR A 187 7.69 1.00 -0.24
CA TYR A 187 7.93 1.26 -1.65
C TYR A 187 8.03 2.78 -1.89
N PRO A 188 9.16 3.32 -2.41
CA PRO A 188 9.39 4.77 -2.47
C PRO A 188 8.38 5.55 -3.31
N GLY A 189 7.73 4.90 -4.28
CA GLY A 189 6.73 5.53 -5.14
C GLY A 189 5.39 5.76 -4.45
N GLU A 190 5.10 5.09 -3.34
CA GLU A 190 3.78 5.05 -2.72
C GLU A 190 3.90 5.16 -1.19
N TRP A 191 3.47 6.29 -0.63
CA TRP A 191 3.58 6.56 0.80
C TRP A 191 2.79 5.59 1.69
N TRP A 192 1.78 4.91 1.14
CA TRP A 192 0.88 3.98 1.84
C TRP A 192 1.36 2.52 1.80
N HIS A 193 2.26 2.15 0.88
CA HIS A 193 2.60 0.76 0.57
C HIS A 193 3.78 0.26 1.40
N PHE A 194 3.58 -0.86 2.08
CA PHE A 194 4.60 -1.48 2.91
C PHE A 194 4.68 -2.99 2.69
N ASP A 195 5.92 -3.50 2.74
CA ASP A 195 6.27 -4.87 2.42
C ASP A 195 6.96 -5.55 3.61
N MET A 196 6.70 -6.84 3.78
CA MET A 196 7.45 -7.71 4.69
C MET A 196 7.47 -9.14 4.16
N GLY A 197 8.66 -9.64 3.85
CA GLY A 197 8.89 -11.03 3.43
C GLY A 197 8.63 -11.34 1.95
N ASP A 198 8.14 -10.37 1.17
CA ASP A 198 8.05 -10.45 -0.29
C ASP A 198 9.35 -9.96 -0.99
N CYS A 199 9.30 -9.87 -2.33
CA CYS A 199 10.44 -9.49 -3.16
C CYS A 199 10.86 -8.02 -3.04
N LEU A 200 9.93 -7.09 -2.80
CA LEU A 200 10.29 -5.68 -2.58
C LEU A 200 11.00 -5.54 -1.25
N TRP A 201 10.48 -6.20 -0.21
CA TRP A 201 11.12 -6.26 1.09
C TRP A 201 12.54 -6.80 1.02
N ALA A 202 12.75 -7.90 0.30
CA ALA A 202 14.08 -8.49 0.12
C ALA A 202 15.02 -7.56 -0.64
N THR A 203 14.49 -6.83 -1.64
CA THR A 203 15.26 -5.85 -2.42
C THR A 203 15.75 -4.70 -1.54
N PHE A 204 14.87 -4.09 -0.74
CA PHE A 204 15.21 -2.93 0.09
C PHE A 204 16.01 -3.29 1.35
N ARG A 205 15.79 -4.47 1.95
CA ARG A 205 16.59 -4.93 3.08
C ARG A 205 17.92 -5.58 2.69
N GLY A 206 18.03 -6.08 1.46
CA GLY A 206 19.06 -7.03 1.06
C GLY A 206 18.77 -8.45 1.57
N GLY A 207 18.82 -9.43 0.67
CA GLY A 207 18.63 -10.85 0.99
C GLY A 207 17.61 -11.53 0.09
N GLU A 208 16.99 -12.58 0.62
CA GLU A 208 16.00 -13.40 -0.09
C GLU A 208 14.59 -13.13 0.44
N TYR A 209 13.62 -13.12 -0.47
CA TYR A 209 12.22 -13.11 -0.10
C TYR A 209 11.80 -14.49 0.44
N ARG A 210 10.72 -14.51 1.21
CA ARG A 210 10.27 -15.67 1.97
C ARG A 210 8.93 -16.20 1.48
N TYR A 211 8.05 -15.32 1.04
CA TYR A 211 6.69 -15.71 0.72
C TYR A 211 6.53 -16.03 -0.77
N PRO A 212 6.09 -17.26 -1.12
CA PRO A 212 5.64 -17.55 -2.46
C PRO A 212 4.27 -16.90 -2.72
N ALA A 213 3.81 -16.97 -3.98
CA ALA A 213 2.43 -16.64 -4.32
C ALA A 213 1.46 -17.49 -3.48
N VAL A 214 0.34 -16.89 -3.07
CA VAL A 214 -0.74 -17.61 -2.37
C VAL A 214 -1.51 -18.52 -3.32
N GLU A 215 -1.60 -18.15 -4.60
CA GLU A 215 -2.28 -18.88 -5.68
C GLU A 215 -1.37 -19.09 -6.91
#